data_AF-A0A4Z1CHP9-F1
#
_entry.id   AF-A0A4Z1CHP9-F1
#
_cell.length_a   1.000
_cell.length_b   1.000
_cell.length_c   1.000
_cell.angle_alpha   90.00
_cell.angle_beta   90.00
_cell.angle_gamma   90.00
#
_symmetry.space_group_name_H-M   'P 1'
#
loop_
_entity.id
_entity.type
_entity.pdbx_description
1 polymer ?
#
loop_
_entity_poly.entity_id
_entity_poly.type
_entity_poly.pdbx_seq_one_letter_code
_entity_poly.pdbx_strand_id
1 'polypeptide(L)'
;MMMVYVLNKRERAGLEALDRETRFENGDFIYKGKLVGTGVKTLEKLVELGLAEKGPSQRYWGEIGYRTTDNAEICMYGATWADIRNLPEGTQIEPLQVWSWPPSSTQPIEYKTRRKIPMPKS
;
A
#
# COMPACT_ATOMS: atom_id res chain seq x y z
N MET A 1 22.19 -0.94 10.66
CA MET A 1 20.88 -0.54 11.22
C MET A 1 20.10 0.13 10.11
N MET A 2 19.04 -0.51 9.59
CA MET A 2 18.08 0.18 8.71
C MET A 2 17.25 1.12 9.59
N MET A 3 17.31 2.42 9.35
CA MET A 3 16.41 3.37 10.01
C MET A 3 15.00 3.22 9.43
N VAL A 4 14.02 2.99 10.29
CA VAL A 4 12.61 2.94 9.93
C VAL A 4 12.16 4.36 9.56
N TYR A 5 11.75 4.55 8.32
CA TYR A 5 11.21 5.82 7.81
C TYR A 5 9.70 5.85 7.99
N VAL A 6 9.19 6.81 8.76
CA VAL A 6 7.74 7.01 8.92
C VAL A 6 7.26 8.04 7.89
N LEU A 7 6.35 7.64 7.01
CA LEU A 7 5.78 8.51 5.98
C LEU A 7 5.03 9.67 6.65
N ASN A 8 5.23 10.88 6.13
CA ASN A 8 4.46 12.05 6.54
C ASN A 8 3.08 12.10 5.87
N LYS A 9 2.22 13.03 6.30
CA LYS A 9 0.84 13.16 5.79
C LYS A 9 0.75 13.27 4.26
N ARG A 10 1.70 13.96 3.61
CA ARG A 10 1.68 14.14 2.14
C ARG A 10 2.10 12.87 1.41
N GLU A 11 3.09 12.16 1.93
CA GLU A 11 3.52 10.86 1.38
C GLU A 11 2.44 9.81 1.52
N ARG A 12 1.75 9.76 2.67
CA ARG A 12 0.60 8.86 2.87
C ARG A 12 -0.51 9.12 1.86
N ALA A 13 -0.94 10.38 1.75
CA ALA A 13 -1.98 10.76 0.80
C ALA A 13 -1.57 10.50 -0.66
N GLY A 14 -0.29 10.71 -1.00
CA GLY A 14 0.25 10.41 -2.32
C GLY A 14 0.29 8.92 -2.61
N LEU A 15 0.68 8.10 -1.62
CA LEU A 15 0.73 6.65 -1.75
C LEU A 15 -0.69 6.05 -1.88
N GLU A 16 -1.65 6.52 -1.08
CA GLU A 16 -3.06 6.12 -1.18
C GLU A 16 -3.67 6.49 -2.53
N ALA A 17 -3.42 7.71 -3.02
CA ALA A 17 -3.88 8.14 -4.33
C ALA A 17 -3.28 7.26 -5.43
N LEU A 18 -1.96 7.02 -5.38
CA LEU A 18 -1.27 6.20 -6.38
C LEU A 18 -1.77 4.75 -6.37
N ASP A 19 -1.94 4.16 -5.19
CA ASP A 19 -2.45 2.80 -5.03
C ASP A 19 -3.86 2.64 -5.63
N ARG A 20 -4.75 3.59 -5.33
CA ARG A 20 -6.11 3.59 -5.88
C ARG A 20 -6.09 3.63 -7.42
N GLU A 21 -5.32 4.55 -8.00
CA GLU A 21 -5.23 4.67 -9.47
C GLU A 21 -4.56 3.43 -10.09
N THR A 22 -3.49 2.91 -9.48
CA THR A 22 -2.78 1.70 -9.93
C THR A 22 -3.75 0.52 -10.02
N ARG A 23 -4.60 0.33 -9.00
CA ARG A 23 -5.61 -0.74 -9.01
C ARG A 23 -6.70 -0.51 -10.04
N PHE A 24 -7.16 0.74 -10.18
CA PHE A 24 -8.18 1.09 -11.16
C PHE A 24 -7.71 0.83 -12.60
N GLU A 25 -6.43 1.09 -12.88
CA GLU A 25 -5.81 0.88 -14.20
C GLU A 25 -5.21 -0.54 -14.35
N ASN A 26 -5.57 -1.50 -13.50
CA ASN A 26 -5.09 -2.89 -13.51
C ASN A 26 -3.56 -3.06 -13.45
N GLY A 27 -2.86 -2.20 -12.70
CA GLY A 27 -1.42 -2.28 -12.48
C GLY A 27 -0.56 -1.54 -13.53
N ASP A 28 -1.18 -0.77 -14.44
CA ASP A 28 -0.45 0.10 -15.37
C ASP A 28 0.21 1.30 -14.66
N PHE A 29 1.20 1.90 -15.32
CA PHE A 29 1.84 3.12 -14.83
C PHE A 29 0.92 4.33 -15.01
N ILE A 30 0.70 5.05 -13.92
CA ILE A 30 -0.18 6.21 -13.83
C ILE A 30 0.58 7.48 -14.19
N TYR A 31 0.15 8.15 -15.25
CA TYR A 31 0.70 9.45 -15.60
C TYR A 31 0.46 10.47 -14.49
N LYS A 32 1.48 11.27 -14.16
CA LYS A 32 1.44 12.25 -13.08
C LYS A 32 0.23 13.21 -13.19
N GLY A 33 -0.22 13.53 -14.40
CA GLY A 33 -1.38 14.39 -14.62
C GLY A 33 -2.67 13.90 -13.94
N LYS A 34 -2.82 12.57 -13.75
CA LYS A 34 -3.96 11.98 -13.05
C LYS A 34 -3.85 12.00 -11.53
N LEU A 35 -2.65 12.16 -10.99
CA LEU A 35 -2.39 12.19 -9.55
C LEU A 35 -2.56 13.61 -8.98
N VAL A 36 -3.78 14.14 -9.08
CA VAL A 36 -4.12 15.49 -8.60
C VAL A 36 -3.85 15.59 -7.09
N GLY A 37 -3.15 16.65 -6.67
CA GLY A 37 -2.78 16.86 -5.27
C GLY A 37 -1.50 16.15 -4.81
N THR A 38 -0.92 15.26 -5.64
CA THR A 38 0.36 14.61 -5.34
C THR A 38 1.49 15.32 -6.10
N GLY A 39 2.46 15.83 -5.34
CA GLY A 39 3.63 16.49 -5.91
C GLY A 39 4.62 15.49 -6.50
N VAL A 40 5.35 15.89 -7.56
CA VAL A 40 6.40 15.06 -8.17
C VAL A 40 7.43 14.64 -7.12
N LYS A 41 7.88 15.56 -6.25
CA LYS A 41 8.82 15.25 -5.16
C LYS A 41 8.33 14.15 -4.22
N THR A 42 7.02 14.09 -3.97
CA THR A 42 6.43 13.01 -3.16
C THR A 42 6.53 11.68 -3.89
N LEU A 43 6.21 11.65 -5.18
CA LEU A 43 6.32 10.44 -6.01
C LEU A 43 7.76 9.95 -6.12
N GLU A 44 8.71 10.86 -6.38
CA GLU A 44 10.15 10.55 -6.35
C GLU A 44 10.55 9.94 -5.02
N LYS A 45 10.08 10.51 -3.90
CA LYS A 45 10.40 9.98 -2.59
C LYS A 45 9.86 8.57 -2.36
N LEU A 46 8.64 8.30 -2.81
CA LEU A 46 8.05 6.96 -2.74
C LEU A 46 8.83 5.95 -3.62
N VAL A 47 9.38 6.41 -4.75
CA VAL A 47 10.27 5.60 -5.60
C VAL A 47 11.60 5.32 -4.92
N GLU A 48 12.24 6.33 -4.31
CA GLU A 48 13.47 6.16 -3.52
C GLU A 48 13.29 5.15 -2.38
N LEU A 49 12.11 5.15 -1.75
CA LEU A 49 11.75 4.20 -0.69
C LEU A 49 11.43 2.80 -1.22
N GLY A 50 11.31 2.62 -2.54
CA GLY A 50 10.90 1.35 -3.15
C GLY A 50 9.43 1.01 -2.91
N LEU A 51 8.61 1.99 -2.57
CA LEU A 51 7.15 1.86 -2.41
C LEU A 51 6.44 2.05 -3.75
N ALA A 52 7.02 2.85 -4.63
CA ALA A 52 6.55 3.04 -6.00
C ALA A 52 7.67 2.73 -7.00
N GLU A 53 7.31 2.57 -8.26
CA GLU A 53 8.26 2.46 -9.37
C GLU A 53 7.80 3.31 -10.57
N LYS A 54 8.75 3.61 -11.45
CA LYS A 54 8.55 4.39 -12.67
C LYS A 54 8.67 3.50 -13.90
N GLY A 55 7.87 3.82 -14.90
CA GLY A 55 7.90 3.09 -16.16
C GLY A 55 6.95 3.68 -17.18
N PRO A 56 7.03 3.19 -18.43
CA PRO A 56 6.17 3.63 -19.51
C PRO A 56 4.73 3.15 -19.27
N SER A 57 3.78 4.07 -19.33
CA SER A 57 2.37 3.72 -19.32
C SER A 57 1.93 3.11 -20.64
N GLN A 58 1.17 2.02 -20.56
CA GLN A 58 0.52 1.43 -21.73
C GLN A 58 -0.67 2.28 -22.19
N ARG A 59 -1.32 3.01 -21.29
CA ARG A 59 -2.50 3.84 -21.58
C ARG A 59 -2.19 5.26 -22.04
N TYR A 60 -1.06 5.84 -21.64
CA TYR A 60 -0.69 7.22 -21.96
C TYR A 60 0.44 7.31 -22.99
N TRP A 61 0.33 6.58 -24.10
CA TRP A 61 1.28 6.63 -25.24
C TRP A 61 2.77 6.43 -24.84
N GLY A 62 3.05 5.63 -23.82
CA GLY A 62 4.41 5.39 -23.34
C GLY A 62 4.99 6.49 -22.46
N GLU A 63 4.19 7.48 -22.03
CA GLU A 63 4.65 8.47 -21.05
C GLU A 63 5.10 7.81 -19.75
N ILE A 64 6.12 8.39 -19.12
CA ILE A 64 6.66 7.89 -17.86
C ILE A 64 5.67 8.20 -16.73
N GLY A 65 5.07 7.15 -16.19
CA GLY A 65 4.17 7.18 -15.06
C GLY A 65 4.77 6.54 -13.80
N TYR A 66 3.90 6.38 -12.82
CA TYR A 66 4.22 5.79 -11.51
C TYR A 66 3.22 4.68 -11.20
N ARG A 67 3.64 3.64 -10.49
CA ARG A 67 2.72 2.67 -9.90
C ARG A 67 3.22 2.22 -8.53
N THR A 68 2.32 1.72 -7.69
CA THR A 68 2.69 1.09 -6.43
C THR A 68 3.33 -0.28 -6.65
N THR A 69 4.18 -0.66 -5.70
CA THR A 69 4.77 -2.00 -5.59
C THR A 69 4.14 -2.77 -4.43
N ASP A 70 4.41 -4.06 -4.29
CA ASP A 70 3.98 -4.86 -3.14
C ASP A 70 4.46 -4.27 -1.79
N ASN A 71 5.60 -3.59 -1.79
CA ASN A 71 6.12 -2.89 -0.61
C ASN A 71 5.19 -1.77 -0.15
N ALA A 72 4.44 -1.12 -1.06
CA ALA A 72 3.43 -0.14 -0.69
C ALA A 72 2.33 -0.79 0.14
N GLU A 73 1.88 -1.99 -0.25
CA GLU A 73 0.83 -2.72 0.45
C GLU A 73 1.30 -3.12 1.85
N ILE A 74 2.53 -3.62 1.96
CA ILE A 74 3.16 -3.93 3.25
C ILE A 74 3.30 -2.67 4.11
N CYS A 75 3.69 -1.53 3.53
CA CYS A 75 3.81 -0.26 4.24
C CYS A 75 2.46 0.27 4.75
N MET A 76 1.38 0.08 3.98
CA MET A 76 0.04 0.58 4.29
C MET A 76 -0.73 -0.34 5.23
N TYR A 77 -0.64 -1.65 5.01
CA TYR A 77 -1.51 -2.65 5.61
C TYR A 77 -0.77 -3.71 6.43
N GLY A 78 0.57 -3.75 6.36
CA GLY A 78 1.39 -4.79 6.98
C GLY A 78 1.42 -6.11 6.20
N ALA A 79 0.67 -6.23 5.11
CA ALA A 79 0.57 -7.42 4.26
C ALA A 79 0.17 -7.05 2.82
N THR A 80 0.35 -7.96 1.87
CA THR A 80 -0.12 -7.78 0.49
C THR A 80 -1.60 -8.17 0.34
N TRP A 81 -2.32 -7.66 -0.67
CA TRP A 81 -3.70 -8.09 -0.92
C TRP A 81 -3.84 -9.55 -1.31
N ALA A 82 -2.79 -10.16 -1.84
CA ALA A 82 -2.76 -11.60 -2.07
C ALA A 82 -2.85 -12.33 -0.71
N ASP A 83 -2.05 -11.90 0.27
CA ASP A 83 -2.08 -12.46 1.62
C ASP A 83 -3.42 -12.19 2.30
N ILE A 84 -3.93 -10.97 2.22
CA ILE A 84 -5.23 -10.56 2.80
C ILE A 84 -6.37 -11.42 2.24
N ARG A 85 -6.40 -11.68 0.93
CA ARG A 85 -7.43 -12.52 0.29
C ARG A 85 -7.33 -13.99 0.64
N ASN A 86 -6.14 -14.48 1.00
CA ASN A 86 -5.91 -15.87 1.40
C ASN A 86 -6.24 -16.13 2.88
N LEU A 87 -6.59 -15.10 3.65
CA LEU A 87 -7.02 -15.29 5.05
C LEU A 87 -8.40 -15.96 5.13
N PRO A 88 -8.62 -16.83 6.13
CA PRO A 88 -9.91 -17.48 6.32
C PRO A 88 -11.02 -16.45 6.57
N GLU A 89 -12.20 -16.73 6.02
CA GLU A 89 -13.37 -15.86 6.10
C GLU A 89 -13.70 -15.48 7.55
N GLY A 90 -13.77 -14.18 7.85
CA GLY A 90 -13.94 -13.65 9.20
C GLY A 90 -12.65 -13.25 9.92
N THR A 91 -11.49 -13.42 9.30
CA THR A 91 -10.25 -12.81 9.78
C THR A 91 -10.29 -11.32 9.48
N GLN A 92 -10.64 -10.53 10.50
CA GLN A 92 -10.54 -9.08 10.42
C GLN A 92 -9.10 -8.70 10.64
N ILE A 93 -8.43 -8.27 9.58
CA ILE A 93 -7.17 -7.54 9.72
C ILE A 93 -7.58 -6.17 10.24
N GLU A 94 -7.18 -5.84 11.46
CA GLU A 94 -7.00 -4.44 11.82
C GLU A 94 -5.65 -4.07 11.22
N PRO A 95 -5.57 -3.46 10.02
CA PRO A 95 -4.30 -3.01 9.51
C PRO A 95 -3.77 -2.02 10.54
N LEU A 96 -2.76 -2.43 11.29
CA LEU A 96 -1.95 -1.49 12.05
C LEU A 96 -1.27 -0.67 10.95
N GLN A 97 -1.87 0.46 10.60
CA GLN A 97 -1.32 1.35 9.58
C GLN A 97 0.00 1.90 10.12
N VAL A 98 1.09 1.15 9.92
CA VAL A 98 2.40 1.50 10.48
C VAL A 98 2.93 2.74 9.75
N TRP A 99 2.56 2.91 8.48
CA TRP A 99 3.04 3.99 7.60
C TRP A 99 4.56 4.12 7.67
N SER A 100 5.24 3.00 7.83
CA SER A 100 6.66 2.96 8.11
C SER A 100 7.37 1.98 7.20
N TRP A 101 8.52 2.37 6.68
CA TRP A 101 9.30 1.57 5.74
C TRP A 101 10.80 1.64 6.01
N PRO A 102 11.54 0.52 5.96
CA PRO A 102 11.04 -0.86 5.93
C PRO A 102 10.28 -1.20 7.22
N PRO A 103 9.43 -2.24 7.23
CA PRO A 103 8.82 -2.72 8.46
C PRO A 103 9.93 -3.08 9.47
N SER A 104 9.79 -2.65 10.72
CA SER A 104 10.71 -3.10 11.76
C SER A 104 10.60 -4.62 11.86
N SER A 105 11.75 -5.30 11.92
CA SER A 105 11.94 -6.76 11.76
C SER A 105 11.15 -7.68 12.71
N THR A 106 10.14 -7.20 13.44
CA THR A 106 9.48 -8.00 14.49
C THR A 106 8.07 -7.52 14.79
N GLN A 107 7.20 -7.41 13.77
CA GLN A 107 5.77 -7.51 14.04
C GLN A 107 5.23 -8.72 13.31
N PRO A 108 4.97 -9.84 14.02
CA PRO A 108 3.98 -10.79 13.55
C PRO A 108 2.73 -9.95 13.28
N ILE A 109 2.19 -10.03 12.07
CA ILE A 109 0.85 -9.50 11.79
C ILE A 109 -0.05 -10.18 12.82
N GLU A 110 -0.46 -9.47 13.87
CA GLU A 110 -1.40 -10.01 14.86
C GLU A 110 -2.76 -10.09 14.18
N TYR A 111 -3.05 -11.23 13.57
CA TYR A 111 -4.38 -11.54 13.07
C TYR A 111 -5.30 -11.70 14.28
N LYS A 112 -6.07 -10.67 14.64
CA LYS A 112 -7.16 -10.83 15.61
C LYS A 112 -8.26 -11.66 14.97
N THR A 113 -8.17 -12.99 15.06
CA THR A 113 -9.34 -13.85 14.89
C THR A 113 -10.33 -13.55 16.01
N ARG A 114 -11.37 -12.75 15.74
CA ARG A 114 -12.58 -12.77 16.58
C ARG A 114 -13.16 -14.18 16.46
N ARG A 115 -12.91 -15.04 17.46
CA ARG A 115 -13.70 -16.25 17.64
C ARG A 115 -15.17 -15.80 17.73
N LYS A 116 -16.01 -16.22 16.77
CA LYS A 116 -17.46 -16.16 16.94
C LYS A 116 -17.76 -16.96 18.21
N ILE A 117 -18.05 -16.27 19.31
CA ILE A 117 -18.59 -16.89 20.51
C ILE A 117 -19.95 -17.46 20.08
N PRO A 118 -20.19 -18.78 20.13
CA PRO A 118 -21.51 -19.31 19.82
C PRO A 118 -22.48 -18.75 20.86
N MET A 119 -23.54 -18.06 20.39
CA MET A 119 -24.62 -17.64 21.28
C MET A 119 -25.28 -18.89 21.88
N PRO A 120 -25.54 -18.92 23.20
CA PRO A 120 -26.35 -19.97 23.78
C PRO A 120 -27.77 -19.87 23.19
N LYS A 121 -28.25 -20.97 22.63
CA LYS A 121 -29.66 -21.10 22.25
C LYS A 121 -30.48 -21.10 23.54
N SER A 122 -31.35 -20.10 23.70
CA SER A 122 -32.48 -20.15 24.64
C SER A 122 -33.63 -20.95 24.04
#